data_AF-A0A8X7QJW3-F1
#
_entry.id   AF-A0A8X7QJW3-F1
#
_cell.length_a   1.000
_cell.length_b   1.000
_cell.length_c   1.000
_cell.angle_alpha   90.00
_cell.angle_beta   90.00
_cell.angle_gamma   90.00
#
_symmetry.space_group_name_H-M   'P 1'
#
loop_
_entity.id
_entity.type
_entity.pdbx_description
1 polymer ?
#
loop_
_entity_poly.entity_id
_entity_poly.type
_entity_poly.pdbx_seq_one_letter_code
_entity_poly.pdbx_strand_id
1 'polypeptide(L)'
;MWGVSEDEVLKAGVVKYGTNAWKQVAASMFSDRRSWRDCKERFELITEKIWTMEDDDRLVREVKKFHCNVHWATIALVMKRPLESCRNRYFSPTKIQTPAFKKALGSNSIKIRKSARRTHVASGMKKKLEL
;
A
#
# COMPACT_ATOMS: atom_id res chain seq x y z
N MET A 1 -7.51 -3.98 19.86
CA MET A 1 -7.92 -3.77 18.44
C MET A 1 -8.01 -2.27 18.17
N TRP A 2 -7.65 -1.82 16.97
CA TRP A 2 -7.74 -0.40 16.56
C TRP A 2 -8.99 -0.17 15.71
N GLY A 3 -9.79 0.85 16.03
CA GLY A 3 -10.96 1.25 15.25
C GLY A 3 -10.67 2.32 14.18
N VAL A 4 -11.59 2.48 13.22
CA VAL A 4 -11.48 3.50 12.16
C VAL A 4 -11.41 4.92 12.75
N SER A 5 -12.21 5.21 13.78
CA SER A 5 -12.18 6.50 14.47
C SER A 5 -10.85 6.75 15.19
N GLU A 6 -10.24 5.72 15.78
CA GLU A 6 -8.91 5.83 16.38
C GLU A 6 -7.83 6.08 15.32
N ASP A 7 -7.95 5.45 14.15
CA ASP A 7 -7.04 5.67 13.03
C ASP A 7 -7.13 7.11 12.50
N GLU A 8 -8.31 7.71 12.46
CA GLU A 8 -8.51 9.11 12.06
C GLU A 8 -7.89 10.08 13.07
N VAL A 9 -8.11 9.84 14.36
CA VAL A 9 -7.49 10.60 15.45
C VAL A 9 -5.95 10.50 15.40
N LEU A 10 -5.42 9.30 15.15
CA LEU A 10 -3.99 9.08 15.00
C LEU A 10 -3.41 9.86 13.81
N LYS A 11 -4.08 9.82 12.65
CA LYS A 11 -3.66 10.59 11.47
C LYS A 11 -3.67 12.09 11.75
N ALA A 12 -4.73 12.60 12.38
CA ALA A 12 -4.82 14.03 12.73
C ALA A 12 -3.69 14.44 13.68
N GLY A 13 -3.36 13.60 14.66
CA GLY A 13 -2.23 13.82 15.56
C GLY A 13 -0.89 13.88 14.84
N VAL A 14 -0.65 12.98 13.89
CA VAL A 14 0.60 12.98 13.11
C VAL A 14 0.66 14.17 12.15
N VAL A 15 -0.45 14.61 11.57
CA VAL A 15 -0.50 15.85 10.77
C VAL A 15 -0.15 17.08 11.62
N LYS A 16 -0.60 17.11 12.88
CA LYS A 16 -0.36 18.23 13.80
C LYS A 16 1.05 18.26 14.38
N TYR A 17 1.59 17.12 14.79
CA TYR A 17 2.85 17.02 15.55
C TYR A 17 4.01 16.37 14.79
N GLY A 18 3.73 15.76 13.63
CA GLY A 18 4.71 15.03 12.83
C GLY A 18 5.02 13.62 13.34
N THR A 19 5.83 12.90 12.57
CA THR A 19 6.26 11.51 12.83
C THR A 19 7.47 11.39 13.75
N ASN A 20 7.93 12.50 14.35
CA ASN A 20 9.07 12.54 15.27
C ASN A 20 8.62 12.64 16.74
N ALA A 21 7.37 13.06 17.00
CA ALA A 21 6.87 13.40 18.34
C ALA A 21 5.79 12.42 18.84
N TRP A 22 6.01 11.10 18.73
CA TRP A 22 5.02 10.07 19.07
C TRP A 22 4.51 10.12 20.51
N LYS A 23 5.36 10.50 21.48
CA LYS A 23 4.95 10.67 22.88
C LYS A 23 3.91 11.78 23.02
N GLN A 24 4.08 12.88 22.28
CA GLN A 24 3.13 14.00 22.28
C GLN A 24 1.84 13.64 21.56
N VAL A 25 1.91 12.86 20.46
CA VAL A 25 0.74 12.33 19.77
C VAL A 25 -0.08 11.44 20.71
N ALA A 26 0.55 10.48 21.39
CA ALA A 26 -0.12 9.58 22.33
C ALA A 26 -0.78 10.33 23.49
N ALA A 27 -0.05 11.25 24.13
CA ALA A 27 -0.57 12.04 25.25
C ALA A 27 -1.72 12.96 24.82
N SER A 28 -1.58 13.68 23.70
CA SER A 28 -2.58 14.67 23.25
C SER A 28 -3.84 14.04 22.66
N MET A 29 -3.71 12.93 21.94
CA MET A 29 -4.81 12.35 21.15
C MET A 29 -5.51 11.19 21.86
N PHE A 30 -4.79 10.47 22.72
CA PHE A 30 -5.29 9.24 23.34
C PHE A 30 -5.26 9.28 24.87
N SER A 31 -4.75 10.35 25.50
CA SER A 31 -4.74 10.53 26.96
C SER A 31 -4.22 9.29 27.70
N ASP A 32 -3.09 8.75 27.23
CA ASP A 32 -2.41 7.53 27.73
C ASP A 32 -3.19 6.21 27.59
N ARG A 33 -4.35 6.19 26.93
CA ARG A 33 -5.06 4.94 26.58
C ARG A 33 -4.31 4.09 25.56
N ARG A 34 -3.38 4.68 24.83
CA ARG A 34 -2.52 4.04 23.82
C ARG A 34 -1.07 4.44 24.04
N SER A 35 -0.15 3.49 23.94
CA SER A 35 1.27 3.79 24.03
C SER A 35 1.74 4.49 22.75
N TRP A 36 2.78 5.33 22.88
CA TRP A 36 3.44 5.93 21.72
C TRP A 36 4.02 4.87 20.77
N ARG A 37 4.39 3.69 21.29
CA ARG A 37 4.86 2.55 20.48
C ARG A 37 3.73 2.00 19.62
N ASP A 38 2.56 1.77 20.22
CA ASP A 38 1.36 1.30 19.51
C ASP A 38 0.94 2.30 18.43
N CYS A 39 0.99 3.60 18.76
CA CYS A 39 0.65 4.67 17.81
C CYS A 39 1.59 4.67 16.60
N LYS A 40 2.89 4.51 16.82
CA LYS A 40 3.89 4.44 15.75
C LYS A 40 3.67 3.21 14.87
N GLU A 41 3.61 2.02 15.47
CA GLU A 41 3.40 0.76 14.76
C GLU A 41 2.09 0.79 13.96
N ARG A 42 1.02 1.29 14.57
CA ARG A 42 -0.25 1.45 13.88
C ARG A 42 -0.16 2.42 12.72
N PHE A 43 0.49 3.56 12.89
CA PHE A 43 0.61 4.55 11.82
C PHE A 43 1.40 4.00 10.63
N GLU A 44 2.47 3.24 10.87
CA GLU A 44 3.22 2.53 9.82
C GLU A 44 2.30 1.56 9.07
N LEU A 45 1.52 0.73 9.78
CA LEU A 45 0.57 -0.20 9.16
C LEU A 45 -0.56 0.49 8.36
N ILE A 46 -1.01 1.66 8.81
CA ILE A 46 -2.03 2.46 8.10
C ILE A 46 -1.43 3.09 6.85
N THR A 47 -0.25 3.70 6.96
CA THR A 47 0.40 4.41 5.85
C THR A 47 0.89 3.45 4.77
N GLU A 48 1.36 2.26 5.13
CA GLU A 48 1.66 1.17 4.19
C GLU A 48 0.44 0.70 3.39
N LYS A 49 -0.78 0.95 3.88
CA LYS A 49 -2.04 0.60 3.19
C LYS A 49 -2.63 1.73 2.38
N ILE A 50 -2.39 2.98 2.76
CA ILE A 50 -2.97 4.15 2.08
C ILE A 50 -2.02 4.61 0.98
N TRP A 51 -2.57 4.85 -0.21
CA TRP A 51 -1.86 5.52 -1.30
C TRP A 51 -2.09 7.03 -1.21
N THR A 52 -1.01 7.80 -1.08
CA THR A 52 -1.03 9.26 -1.09
C THR A 52 -0.77 9.81 -2.49
N MET A 53 -1.00 11.12 -2.69
CA MET A 53 -0.67 11.78 -3.96
C MET A 53 0.84 11.72 -4.26
N GLU A 54 1.65 11.83 -3.21
CA GLU A 54 3.10 11.74 -3.26
C GLU A 54 3.54 10.32 -3.65
N ASP A 55 2.87 9.29 -3.12
CA ASP A 55 3.09 7.90 -3.54
C ASP A 55 2.76 7.70 -5.02
N ASP A 56 1.66 8.28 -5.50
CA ASP A 56 1.24 8.17 -6.91
C ASP A 56 2.22 8.88 -7.86
N ASP A 57 2.70 10.08 -7.48
CA ASP A 57 3.70 10.80 -8.26
C ASP A 57 5.03 10.04 -8.31
N ARG A 58 5.46 9.48 -7.18
CA ARG A 58 6.65 8.65 -7.10
C ARG A 58 6.50 7.37 -7.93
N LEU A 59 5.36 6.69 -7.86
CA LEU A 59 5.07 5.50 -8.66
C LEU A 59 5.18 5.80 -10.16
N VAL A 60 4.58 6.90 -10.62
CA VAL A 60 4.65 7.31 -12.04
C VAL A 60 6.07 7.66 -12.45
N ARG A 61 6.84 8.36 -11.60
CA ARG A 61 8.25 8.67 -11.87
C ARG A 61 9.07 7.41 -12.03
N GLU A 62 8.93 6.44 -11.13
CA GLU A 62 9.65 5.17 -11.22
C GLU A 62 9.27 4.40 -12.48
N VAL A 63 7.97 4.27 -12.79
CA VAL A 63 7.52 3.59 -14.01
C VAL A 63 8.09 4.23 -15.28
N LYS A 64 8.13 5.57 -15.33
CA LYS A 64 8.68 6.31 -16.49
C LYS A 64 10.17 6.03 -16.75
N LYS A 65 10.96 5.67 -15.73
CA LYS A 65 12.38 5.31 -15.91
C LYS A 65 12.57 4.02 -16.70
N PHE A 66 11.59 3.11 -16.67
CA PHE A 66 11.70 1.79 -17.29
C PHE A 66 11.21 1.74 -18.75
N HIS A 67 10.81 2.88 -19.33
CA HIS A 67 10.34 3.00 -20.71
C HIS A 67 9.38 1.88 -21.14
N CYS A 68 9.81 0.99 -22.05
CA CYS A 68 9.01 -0.09 -22.63
C CYS A 68 9.04 -1.41 -21.85
N ASN A 69 9.89 -1.56 -20.81
CA ASN A 69 10.00 -2.78 -20.02
C ASN A 69 9.94 -2.50 -18.51
N VAL A 70 8.72 -2.31 -18.00
CA VAL A 70 8.47 -1.98 -16.59
C VAL A 70 8.75 -3.19 -15.69
N HIS A 71 9.83 -3.12 -14.92
CA HIS A 71 10.18 -4.12 -13.92
C HIS A 71 9.46 -3.84 -12.59
N TRP A 72 8.22 -4.34 -12.47
CA TRP A 72 7.38 -4.13 -11.28
C TRP A 72 8.01 -4.58 -9.96
N ALA A 73 8.85 -5.62 -9.96
CA ALA A 73 9.58 -6.07 -8.77
C ALA A 73 10.56 -5.01 -8.26
N THR A 74 11.30 -4.36 -9.17
CA THR A 74 12.23 -3.28 -8.81
C THR A 74 11.47 -2.07 -8.27
N ILE A 75 10.36 -1.71 -8.91
CA ILE A 75 9.50 -0.61 -8.45
C ILE A 75 8.92 -0.91 -7.05
N ALA A 76 8.51 -2.15 -6.80
CA ALA A 76 8.01 -2.59 -5.50
C ALA A 76 9.04 -2.38 -4.38
N LEU A 77 10.29 -2.75 -4.64
CA LEU A 77 11.40 -2.56 -3.69
C LEU A 77 11.64 -1.08 -3.40
N VAL A 78 11.66 -0.24 -4.43
CA VAL A 78 11.82 1.22 -4.28
C VAL A 78 10.64 1.83 -3.53
N MET A 79 9.42 1.41 -3.85
CA MET A 79 8.18 1.87 -3.20
C MET A 79 7.97 1.31 -1.81
N LYS A 80 8.75 0.30 -1.38
CA LYS A 80 8.54 -0.46 -0.12
C LYS A 80 7.10 -0.96 0.01
N ARG A 81 6.47 -1.33 -1.10
CA ARG A 81 5.10 -1.84 -1.16
C ARG A 81 5.07 -3.12 -1.97
N PRO A 82 4.10 -4.02 -1.75
CA PRO A 82 3.98 -5.25 -2.53
C PRO A 82 3.85 -4.95 -4.03
N LEU A 83 4.46 -5.79 -4.88
CA LEU A 83 4.44 -5.66 -6.35
C LEU A 83 3.01 -5.49 -6.88
N GLU A 84 2.12 -6.36 -6.44
CA GLU A 84 0.72 -6.39 -6.83
C GLU A 84 0.00 -5.11 -6.41
N SER A 85 0.37 -4.52 -5.26
CA SER A 85 -0.18 -3.23 -4.82
C SER A 85 0.23 -2.11 -5.78
N CYS A 86 1.53 -2.01 -6.11
CA CYS A 86 2.04 -1.01 -7.06
C CYS A 86 1.45 -1.16 -8.46
N ARG A 87 1.41 -2.41 -8.96
CA ARG A 87 0.85 -2.75 -10.27
C ARG A 87 -0.64 -2.42 -10.33
N ASN A 88 -1.41 -2.86 -9.33
CA ASN A 88 -2.84 -2.60 -9.28
C ASN A 88 -3.13 -1.10 -9.14
N ARG A 89 -2.35 -0.36 -8.34
CA ARG A 89 -2.50 1.10 -8.24
C ARG A 89 -2.26 1.79 -9.58
N TYR A 90 -1.24 1.38 -10.32
CA TYR A 90 -0.93 1.97 -11.63
C TYR A 90 -2.02 1.70 -12.68
N PHE A 91 -2.61 0.49 -12.69
CA PHE A 91 -3.64 0.11 -13.67
C PHE A 91 -5.08 0.40 -13.22
N SER A 92 -5.34 0.55 -11.92
CA SER A 92 -6.66 0.81 -11.34
C SER A 92 -6.65 2.14 -10.57
N PRO A 93 -6.68 3.28 -11.27
CA PRO A 93 -6.63 4.61 -10.65
C PRO A 93 -7.99 4.99 -10.08
N THR A 94 -8.42 4.27 -9.06
CA THR A 94 -9.63 4.58 -8.31
C THR A 94 -9.24 5.28 -7.02
N LYS A 95 -9.59 6.56 -6.96
CA LYS A 95 -9.51 7.50 -5.83
C LYS A 95 -8.12 8.09 -5.58
N ILE A 96 -8.09 9.41 -5.79
CA ILE A 96 -6.97 10.36 -5.71
C ILE A 96 -6.06 10.27 -6.94
N GLN A 97 -6.12 11.31 -7.78
CA GLN A 97 -5.29 11.43 -8.98
C GLN A 97 -4.56 12.77 -8.94
N THR A 98 -3.23 12.76 -9.10
CA THR A 98 -2.51 13.96 -9.50
C THR A 98 -2.74 14.21 -11.00
N PRO A 99 -2.74 15.47 -11.48
CA PRO A 99 -2.83 15.77 -12.91
C PRO A 99 -1.71 15.09 -13.73
N ALA A 100 -0.54 14.90 -13.12
CA ALA A 100 0.61 14.23 -13.71
C ALA A 100 0.36 12.73 -13.99
N PHE A 101 -0.41 12.06 -13.12
CA PHE A 101 -0.79 10.65 -13.29
C PHE A 101 -1.71 10.45 -14.50
N LYS A 102 -2.73 11.30 -14.67
CA LYS A 102 -3.62 11.29 -15.84
C LYS A 102 -2.86 11.46 -17.16
N LYS A 103 -1.91 12.40 -17.18
CA LYS A 103 -1.09 12.67 -18.37
C LYS A 103 -0.18 11.49 -18.74
N ALA A 104 0.31 10.73 -17.74
CA ALA A 104 1.17 9.57 -17.98
C ALA A 104 0.43 8.37 -18.59
N LEU A 105 -0.87 8.19 -18.29
CA LEU A 105 -1.69 7.13 -18.89
C LEU A 105 -2.18 7.48 -20.30
N GLY A 106 -2.10 8.75 -20.71
CA GLY A 106 -2.61 9.25 -22.00
C GLY A 106 -1.82 8.86 -23.25
N SER A 107 -0.82 7.99 -23.16
CA SER A 107 -0.12 7.48 -24.35
C SER A 107 0.46 6.09 -24.08
N ASN A 108 0.10 5.16 -24.97
CA ASN A 108 0.54 3.76 -25.09
C ASN A 108 -0.16 2.71 -24.21
N SER A 109 -1.05 1.97 -24.88
CA SER A 109 -1.57 0.66 -24.50
C SER A 109 -0.46 -0.32 -24.14
N ILE A 110 -0.10 -0.39 -22.86
CA ILE A 110 0.70 -1.50 -22.33
C ILE A 110 -0.23 -2.71 -22.26
N LYS A 111 -0.19 -3.56 -23.28
CA LYS A 111 -0.91 -4.85 -23.32
C LYS A 111 -0.43 -5.72 -22.15
N ILE A 112 -1.23 -5.79 -21.10
CA ILE A 112 -0.95 -6.60 -19.93
C ILE A 112 -1.09 -8.08 -20.33
N ARG A 113 0.03 -8.81 -20.42
CA ARG A 113 -0.02 -10.29 -20.32
C ARG A 113 -0.52 -10.62 -18.92
N LYS A 114 -1.74 -11.16 -18.83
CA LYS A 114 -2.29 -11.73 -17.59
C LYS A 114 -1.39 -12.90 -17.21
N SER A 115 -0.57 -12.74 -16.18
CA SER A 115 0.16 -13.86 -15.59
C SER A 115 -0.88 -14.74 -14.88
N ALA A 116 -1.17 -15.89 -15.46
CA ALA A 116 -2.01 -16.92 -14.85
C ALA A 116 -1.37 -17.32 -13.51
N ARG A 117 -2.14 -17.17 -12.42
CA ARG A 117 -1.71 -17.57 -11.08
C ARG A 117 -1.75 -19.11 -11.03
N ARG A 118 -0.59 -19.77 -10.98
CA ARG A 118 -0.50 -21.19 -10.61
C ARG A 118 -0.90 -21.34 -9.15
N THR A 119 -2.09 -21.86 -8.89
CA THR A 119 -2.45 -22.39 -7.57
C THR A 119 -1.95 -23.83 -7.49
N HIS A 120 -0.88 -24.05 -6.73
CA HIS A 120 -0.58 -25.37 -6.18
C HIS A 120 -1.41 -25.53 -4.90
N VAL A 121 -2.42 -26.40 -4.93
CA VAL A 121 -3.00 -26.99 -3.71
C VAL A 121 -2.60 -28.46 -3.69
N ALA A 122 -1.87 -28.83 -2.65
CA ALA A 122 -1.39 -30.16 -2.37
C ALA A 122 -2.45 -30.99 -1.63
N SER A 123 -2.50 -32.26 -2.02
CA SER A 123 -2.70 -33.48 -1.21
C SER A 123 -3.92 -33.61 -0.29
N GLY A 124 -4.69 -34.69 -0.53
CA GLY A 124 -5.71 -35.19 0.39
C GLY A 124 -6.34 -36.51 -0.09
N MET A 125 -5.55 -37.56 -0.30
CA MET A 125 -6.08 -38.92 -0.50
C MET A 125 -6.63 -39.46 0.83
N LYS A 126 -7.96 -39.55 0.96
CA LYS A 126 -8.60 -40.35 2.01
C LYS A 126 -8.67 -41.81 1.55
N LYS A 127 -8.06 -42.69 2.33
CA LYS A 127 -8.07 -44.16 2.18
C LYS A 127 -9.42 -44.75 2.64
N LYS A 128 -9.81 -45.83 1.93
CA LYS A 128 -10.52 -47.05 2.38
C LYS A 128 -12.05 -46.96 2.58
N LEU A 129 -12.82 -47.76 1.84
CA LEU A 129 -13.24 -49.13 2.23
C LEU A 129 -14.00 -49.81 1.07
N GLU A 130 -13.49 -50.94 0.59
CA GLU A 130 -14.21 -51.93 -0.22
C GLU A 130 -14.83 -52.95 0.75
N LEU A 131 -16.15 -53.11 0.68
CA LEU A 131 -16.91 -54.36 0.57
C LEU A 131 -18.41 -54.02 0.47
#